data_AF-A0A524L8V1-F1
#
_entry.id   AF-A0A524L8V1-F1
#
_cell.length_a   1.000
_cell.length_b   1.000
_cell.length_c   1.000
_cell.angle_alpha   90.00
_cell.angle_beta   90.00
_cell.angle_gamma   90.00
#
_symmetry.space_group_name_H-M   'P 1'
#
loop_
_entity.id
_entity.type
_entity.pdbx_description
1 polymer ?
#
loop_
_entity_poly.entity_id
_entity_poly.type
_entity_poly.pdbx_seq_one_letter_code
_entity_poly.pdbx_strand_id
1 'polypeptide(L)'
;MALDEGGGVILVTDRGDATQVPSVVPSVLRLVRLAEPPGRIAFAVPLAAGAPLETPAGIAIDGDRSILVSDAGATASADDGKVIRIDALSGLQSLVATAGTLDEPTGIGVRAPAAGAFVDQDGDGITDVEDNCIAVANADQLDTDLDFIGNACDPDFNNNGIVDTADFLAIRAAFGTNDPNVDIDGDGVVTLAEFVVLRSCFGLSPGQSGLLLFNPDAGYCWPGAPSP
;
A
#
# COMPACT_ATOMS: atom_id res chain seq x y z
N MET A 1 0.16 1.28 20.41
CA MET A 1 0.68 2.32 19.49
C MET A 1 1.67 1.66 18.55
N ALA A 2 1.56 1.90 17.26
CA ALA A 2 2.48 1.42 16.24
C ALA A 2 3.04 2.60 15.42
N LEU A 3 4.25 2.44 14.88
CA LEU A 3 4.92 3.38 14.00
C LEU A 3 5.08 2.72 12.63
N ASP A 4 4.66 3.42 11.57
CA ASP A 4 4.94 3.04 10.19
C ASP A 4 6.43 3.22 9.87
N GLU A 5 6.98 2.40 8.96
CA GLU A 5 8.42 2.32 8.66
C GLU A 5 8.98 3.65 8.12
N GLY A 6 8.15 4.48 7.47
CA GLY A 6 8.48 5.85 7.07
C GLY A 6 8.57 6.87 8.22
N GLY A 7 8.45 6.46 9.49
CA GLY A 7 8.60 7.31 10.70
C GLY A 7 7.53 8.40 10.88
N GLY A 8 6.59 8.53 9.94
CA GLY A 8 5.64 9.64 9.83
C GLY A 8 4.29 9.40 10.50
N VAL A 9 3.86 8.15 10.66
CA VAL A 9 2.49 7.80 11.04
C VAL A 9 2.46 7.12 12.40
N ILE A 10 1.70 7.72 13.33
CA ILE A 10 1.42 7.11 14.63
C ILE A 10 0.01 6.53 14.57
N LEU A 11 -0.11 5.22 14.80
CA LEU A 11 -1.39 4.54 14.94
C LEU A 11 -1.67 4.24 16.41
N VAL A 12 -2.88 4.51 16.85
CA VAL A 12 -3.36 4.20 18.20
C VAL A 12 -4.70 3.50 18.15
N THR A 13 -4.89 2.57 19.07
CA THR A 13 -6.19 1.97 19.35
C THR A 13 -6.92 2.83 20.38
N ASP A 14 -8.21 3.02 20.17
CA ASP A 14 -9.13 3.65 21.11
C ASP A 14 -10.23 2.65 21.44
N ARG A 15 -10.39 2.36 22.73
CA ARG A 15 -11.42 1.43 23.24
C ARG A 15 -12.83 1.99 23.03
N GLY A 16 -12.95 3.29 22.77
CA GLY A 16 -14.22 3.97 22.80
C GLY A 16 -14.77 4.10 24.23
N ASP A 17 -15.99 4.63 24.32
CA ASP A 17 -16.70 4.82 25.58
C ASP A 17 -18.22 4.75 25.32
N ALA A 18 -18.80 3.60 25.70
CA ALA A 18 -20.24 3.36 25.60
C ALA A 18 -21.06 4.19 26.61
N THR A 19 -20.42 4.80 27.61
CA THR A 19 -21.07 5.57 28.67
C THR A 19 -21.20 7.07 28.35
N GLN A 20 -20.48 7.55 27.34
CA GLN A 20 -20.55 8.93 26.85
C GLN A 20 -21.80 9.14 25.97
N VAL A 21 -22.24 10.40 25.85
CA VAL A 21 -23.32 10.80 24.94
C VAL A 21 -22.82 11.93 24.02
N PRO A 22 -22.69 11.70 22.70
CA PRO A 22 -22.90 10.43 22.01
C PRO A 22 -21.86 9.37 22.40
N SER A 23 -22.23 8.09 22.30
CA SER A 23 -21.31 6.98 22.55
C SER A 23 -20.12 7.07 21.60
N VAL A 24 -18.92 6.92 22.15
CA VAL A 24 -17.69 6.87 21.37
C VAL A 24 -17.46 5.42 20.96
N VAL A 25 -17.41 5.17 19.66
CA VAL A 25 -17.20 3.82 19.13
C VAL A 25 -15.71 3.42 19.22
N PRO A 26 -15.41 2.15 19.52
CA PRO A 26 -14.04 1.63 19.45
C PRO A 26 -13.44 1.87 18.07
N SER A 27 -12.19 2.31 18.01
CA SER A 27 -11.57 2.78 16.76
C SER A 27 -10.07 2.51 16.70
N VAL A 28 -9.53 2.46 15.49
CA VAL A 28 -8.10 2.67 15.23
C VAL A 28 -7.92 4.05 14.62
N LEU A 29 -7.06 4.85 15.23
CA LEU A 29 -6.84 6.24 14.85
C LEU A 29 -5.45 6.42 14.26
N ARG A 30 -5.38 7.14 13.15
CA ARG A 30 -4.17 7.73 12.61
C ARG A 30 -3.98 9.12 13.20
N LEU A 31 -2.88 9.34 13.93
CA LEU A 31 -2.55 10.64 14.47
C LEU A 31 -1.75 11.44 13.45
N VAL A 32 -2.26 12.61 13.09
CA VAL A 32 -1.55 13.57 12.24
C VAL A 32 -0.79 14.53 13.16
N ARG A 33 0.52 14.62 12.99
CA ARG A 33 1.37 15.55 13.76
C ARG A 33 1.42 16.92 13.08
N LEU A 34 1.46 17.98 13.88
CA LEU A 34 1.83 19.31 13.40
C LEU A 34 3.34 19.35 13.15
N ALA A 35 3.74 20.06 12.11
CA ALA A 35 5.14 20.36 11.85
C ALA A 35 5.75 21.22 12.97
N GLU A 36 4.97 22.16 13.52
CA GLU A 36 5.40 23.05 14.60
C GLU A 36 4.24 23.35 15.58
N PRO A 37 4.47 23.28 16.91
CA PRO A 37 5.65 22.74 17.56
C PRO A 37 5.74 21.20 17.39
N PRO A 38 6.94 20.62 17.24
CA PRO A 38 7.12 19.19 17.03
C PRO A 38 6.52 18.38 18.19
N GLY A 39 5.79 17.32 17.85
CA GLY A 39 5.14 16.41 18.80
C GLY A 39 3.70 16.78 19.16
N ARG A 40 3.16 17.92 18.71
CA ARG A 40 1.74 18.24 18.88
C ARG A 40 0.89 17.49 17.85
N ILE A 41 -0.11 16.74 18.31
CA ILE A 41 -1.10 16.11 17.43
C ILE A 41 -2.04 17.21 16.90
N ALA A 42 -2.15 17.31 15.58
CA ALA A 42 -3.05 18.22 14.88
C ALA A 42 -4.50 17.74 15.00
N PHE A 43 -4.72 16.47 14.64
CA PHE A 43 -6.00 15.78 14.68
C PHE A 43 -5.78 14.26 14.57
N ALA A 44 -6.81 13.50 14.92
CA ALA A 44 -6.86 12.05 14.77
C ALA A 44 -7.91 11.69 13.72
N VAL A 45 -7.55 10.83 12.77
CA VAL A 45 -8.48 10.34 11.74
C VAL A 45 -8.78 8.87 12.05
N PRO A 46 -10.06 8.47 12.18
CA PRO A 46 -10.40 7.06 12.33
C PRO A 46 -10.11 6.33 11.01
N LEU A 47 -9.23 5.33 11.08
CA LEU A 47 -8.97 4.39 9.98
C LEU A 47 -10.03 3.30 9.96
N ALA A 48 -10.42 2.81 11.13
CA ALA A 48 -11.50 1.84 11.29
C ALA A 48 -12.24 2.14 12.60
N ALA A 49 -13.54 1.88 12.62
CA ALA A 49 -14.38 2.09 13.79
C ALA A 49 -15.54 1.10 13.85
N GLY A 50 -15.94 0.72 15.06
CA GLY A 50 -17.03 -0.21 15.30
C GLY A 50 -16.73 -1.65 14.88
N ALA A 51 -17.75 -2.50 14.95
CA ALA A 51 -17.62 -3.94 14.77
C ALA A 51 -16.89 -4.32 13.47
N PRO A 52 -16.01 -5.34 13.47
CA PRO A 52 -15.70 -6.25 14.57
C PRO A 52 -14.87 -5.70 15.75
N LEU A 53 -14.40 -4.44 15.73
CA LEU A 53 -13.77 -3.84 16.91
C LEU A 53 -14.78 -3.66 18.05
N GLU A 54 -14.43 -4.19 19.21
CA GLU A 54 -15.19 -4.09 20.46
C GLU A 54 -14.33 -3.46 21.53
N THR A 55 -13.12 -3.99 21.73
CA THR A 55 -12.20 -3.59 22.78
C THR A 55 -10.74 -3.66 22.29
N PRO A 56 -10.34 -2.82 21.33
CA PRO A 56 -8.98 -2.86 20.78
C PRO A 56 -7.94 -2.51 21.85
N ALA A 57 -6.92 -3.36 21.97
CA ALA A 57 -5.90 -3.29 23.02
C ALA A 57 -4.49 -3.15 22.44
N GLY A 58 -4.08 -4.09 21.58
CA GLY A 58 -2.78 -4.12 20.92
C GLY A 58 -2.87 -3.73 19.45
N ILE A 59 -1.78 -3.20 18.90
CA ILE A 59 -1.67 -2.86 17.48
C ILE A 59 -0.25 -3.13 16.98
N ALA A 60 -0.14 -3.74 15.81
CA ALA A 60 1.09 -3.97 15.07
C ALA A 60 0.87 -3.69 13.57
N ILE A 61 1.94 -3.40 12.86
CA ILE A 61 1.95 -3.25 11.41
C ILE A 61 2.75 -4.43 10.87
N ASP A 62 2.14 -5.24 10.02
CA ASP A 62 2.77 -6.38 9.34
C ASP A 62 3.61 -5.89 8.14
N GLY A 63 4.52 -6.71 7.63
CA GLY A 63 5.44 -6.32 6.56
C GLY A 63 4.76 -5.96 5.24
N ASP A 64 3.51 -6.39 5.04
CA ASP A 64 2.64 -6.04 3.90
C ASP A 64 1.82 -4.74 4.15
N ARG A 65 2.22 -3.93 5.15
CA ARG A 65 1.53 -2.70 5.62
C ARG A 65 0.14 -2.93 6.20
N SER A 66 -0.26 -4.18 6.43
CA SER A 66 -1.52 -4.48 7.10
C SER A 66 -1.47 -4.10 8.58
N ILE A 67 -2.54 -3.47 9.05
CA ILE A 67 -2.67 -3.12 10.46
C ILE A 67 -3.33 -4.30 11.17
N LEU A 68 -2.62 -4.93 12.11
CA LEU A 68 -3.15 -5.98 12.95
C LEU A 68 -3.50 -5.41 14.32
N VAL A 69 -4.71 -5.69 14.78
CA VAL A 69 -5.22 -5.25 16.08
C VAL A 69 -5.57 -6.47 16.91
N SER A 70 -5.05 -6.55 18.13
CA SER A 70 -5.60 -7.45 19.13
C SER A 70 -6.75 -6.76 19.82
N ASP A 71 -7.91 -7.40 19.80
CA ASP A 71 -9.14 -6.92 20.41
C ASP A 71 -9.49 -7.84 21.57
N ALA A 72 -9.60 -7.24 22.75
CA ALA A 72 -9.81 -7.95 24.01
C ALA A 72 -11.23 -8.52 24.16
N GLY A 73 -12.17 -8.20 23.26
CA GLY A 73 -13.56 -8.63 23.34
C GLY A 73 -14.43 -7.73 24.21
N ALA A 74 -15.75 -7.73 23.97
CA ALA A 74 -16.71 -6.88 24.67
C ALA A 74 -16.95 -7.29 26.14
N THR A 75 -16.70 -8.55 26.48
CA THR A 75 -16.93 -9.08 27.83
C THR A 75 -15.72 -9.87 28.31
N ALA A 76 -15.34 -9.71 29.58
CA ALA A 76 -14.30 -10.51 30.26
C ALA A 76 -14.74 -11.98 30.47
N SER A 77 -15.37 -12.59 29.48
CA SER A 77 -16.15 -13.83 29.60
C SER A 77 -16.14 -14.64 28.30
N ALA A 78 -15.25 -15.62 28.26
CA ALA A 78 -15.19 -16.79 27.36
C ALA A 78 -14.92 -16.49 25.88
N ASP A 79 -13.62 -16.39 25.56
CA ASP A 79 -13.05 -16.60 24.23
C ASP A 79 -13.65 -15.74 23.10
N ASP A 80 -14.04 -14.49 23.38
CA ASP A 80 -14.49 -13.51 22.36
C ASP A 80 -13.34 -12.62 21.85
N GLY A 81 -12.15 -12.77 22.42
CA GLY A 81 -10.93 -12.09 22.00
C GLY A 81 -10.54 -12.49 20.58
N LYS A 82 -10.08 -11.49 19.82
CA LYS A 82 -9.85 -11.64 18.38
C LYS A 82 -8.64 -10.86 17.90
N VAL A 83 -8.10 -11.31 16.78
CA VAL A 83 -7.15 -10.53 15.99
C VAL A 83 -7.85 -10.08 14.73
N ILE A 84 -7.85 -8.77 14.49
CA ILE A 84 -8.50 -8.12 13.36
C ILE A 84 -7.41 -7.53 12.47
N ARG A 85 -7.49 -7.78 11.17
CA ARG A 85 -6.68 -7.11 10.15
C ARG A 85 -7.50 -5.94 9.60
N ILE A 86 -6.86 -4.78 9.53
CA ILE A 86 -7.44 -3.54 9.04
C ILE A 86 -6.64 -3.12 7.83
N ASP A 87 -7.34 -2.91 6.73
CA ASP A 87 -6.78 -2.29 5.53
C ASP A 87 -6.53 -0.80 5.79
N ALA A 88 -5.30 -0.35 5.57
CA ALA A 88 -4.87 0.99 5.94
C ALA A 88 -5.48 2.12 5.08
N LEU A 89 -6.04 1.78 3.91
CA LEU A 89 -6.60 2.74 2.95
C LEU A 89 -8.12 2.83 3.05
N SER A 90 -8.78 1.68 3.01
CA SER A 90 -10.24 1.55 3.01
C SER A 90 -10.83 1.46 4.42
N GLY A 91 -10.02 1.12 5.44
CA GLY A 91 -10.52 0.87 6.78
C GLY A 91 -11.27 -0.44 6.95
N LEU A 92 -11.29 -1.29 5.91
CA LEU A 92 -11.99 -2.56 5.92
C LEU A 92 -11.39 -3.49 6.99
N GLN A 93 -12.26 -4.09 7.78
CA GLN A 93 -11.90 -4.97 8.88
C GLN A 93 -12.15 -6.42 8.46
N SER A 94 -11.14 -7.27 8.62
CA SER A 94 -11.22 -8.72 8.37
C SER A 94 -10.72 -9.50 9.58
N LEU A 95 -11.35 -10.65 9.81
CA LEU A 95 -11.03 -11.49 10.95
C LEU A 95 -9.79 -12.33 10.64
N VAL A 96 -8.75 -12.23 11.48
CA VAL A 96 -7.53 -13.03 11.36
C VAL A 96 -7.60 -14.26 12.25
N ALA A 97 -8.01 -14.08 13.50
CA ALA A 97 -8.11 -15.17 14.46
C ALA A 97 -9.19 -14.89 15.51
N THR A 98 -9.97 -15.92 15.84
CA THR A 98 -10.99 -15.93 16.92
C THR A 98 -10.97 -17.22 17.75
N ALA A 99 -10.00 -18.12 17.54
CA ALA A 99 -10.10 -19.47 18.05
C ALA A 99 -9.51 -19.65 19.46
N GLY A 100 -10.34 -20.20 20.35
CA GLY A 100 -9.99 -21.22 21.36
C GLY A 100 -9.37 -20.78 22.69
N THR A 101 -8.41 -19.84 22.70
CA THR A 101 -7.73 -19.38 23.93
C THR A 101 -7.46 -17.88 23.97
N LEU A 102 -7.95 -17.11 22.98
CA LEU A 102 -7.82 -15.66 22.98
C LEU A 102 -8.87 -15.08 23.91
N ASP A 103 -8.51 -15.00 25.19
CA ASP A 103 -9.26 -14.32 26.24
C ASP A 103 -8.49 -13.03 26.58
N GLU A 104 -9.07 -11.88 26.28
CA GLU A 104 -8.48 -10.55 26.49
C GLU A 104 -7.05 -10.32 25.96
N PRO A 105 -6.74 -10.54 24.66
CA PRO A 105 -5.40 -10.31 24.13
C PRO A 105 -5.00 -8.82 24.19
N THR A 106 -4.05 -8.50 25.09
CA THR A 106 -3.58 -7.12 25.32
C THR A 106 -2.51 -6.63 24.36
N GLY A 107 -1.89 -7.53 23.60
CA GLY A 107 -0.78 -7.19 22.71
C GLY A 107 -0.72 -8.12 21.51
N ILE A 108 -0.06 -7.62 20.47
CA ILE A 108 0.25 -8.37 19.26
C ILE A 108 1.68 -8.04 18.86
N GLY A 109 2.45 -9.08 18.52
CA GLY A 109 3.76 -8.95 17.94
C GLY A 109 3.72 -9.58 16.56
N VAL A 110 4.09 -8.82 15.54
CA VAL A 110 4.46 -9.41 14.26
C VAL A 110 5.92 -9.78 14.32
N ARG A 111 6.27 -10.90 13.70
CA ARG A 111 7.68 -11.22 13.52
C ARG A 111 8.21 -10.20 12.52
N ALA A 112 9.19 -9.40 12.91
CA ALA A 112 9.96 -8.63 11.93
C ALA A 112 10.38 -9.60 10.82
N PRO A 113 10.19 -9.26 9.54
CA PRO A 113 10.76 -10.08 8.47
C PRO A 113 12.21 -10.36 8.84
N ALA A 114 12.66 -11.61 8.65
CA ALA A 114 14.06 -11.95 8.91
C ALA A 114 14.94 -10.89 8.22
N ALA A 115 16.05 -10.43 8.83
CA ALA A 115 16.89 -9.43 8.20
C ALA A 115 17.25 -9.88 6.76
N GLY A 116 16.73 -9.16 5.75
CA GLY A 116 16.74 -9.57 4.34
C GLY A 116 15.48 -10.30 3.81
N ALA A 117 14.33 -10.21 4.48
CA ALA A 117 13.06 -10.82 4.08
C ALA A 117 11.97 -9.79 3.77
N PHE A 118 12.36 -8.57 3.42
CA PHE A 118 11.53 -7.79 2.53
C PHE A 118 11.73 -8.38 1.13
N VAL A 119 10.62 -8.71 0.48
CA VAL A 119 10.70 -9.18 -0.91
C VAL A 119 11.17 -7.98 -1.73
N ASP A 120 12.16 -8.24 -2.57
CA ASP A 120 12.71 -7.34 -3.57
C ASP A 120 12.78 -8.22 -4.81
N GLN A 121 11.68 -8.21 -5.57
CA GLN A 121 11.41 -9.18 -6.62
C GLN A 121 12.36 -8.99 -7.81
N ASP A 122 12.73 -7.76 -8.12
CA ASP A 122 13.59 -7.42 -9.25
C ASP A 122 15.07 -7.18 -8.88
N GLY A 123 15.37 -7.06 -7.58
CA GLY A 123 16.72 -6.97 -7.04
C GLY A 123 17.35 -5.58 -7.18
N ASP A 124 16.55 -4.52 -7.29
CA ASP A 124 17.04 -3.15 -7.49
C ASP A 124 17.48 -2.45 -6.18
N GLY A 125 17.19 -3.07 -5.04
CA GLY A 125 17.52 -2.59 -3.71
C GLY A 125 16.42 -1.79 -3.01
N ILE A 126 15.26 -1.64 -3.65
CA ILE A 126 14.00 -1.15 -3.08
C ILE A 126 13.13 -2.37 -2.77
N THR A 127 12.36 -2.30 -1.68
CA THR A 127 11.50 -3.43 -1.30
C THR A 127 10.18 -3.35 -2.06
N ASP A 128 9.56 -4.49 -2.40
CA ASP A 128 8.30 -4.57 -3.16
C ASP A 128 7.17 -3.68 -2.59
N VAL A 129 7.21 -3.35 -1.29
CA VAL A 129 6.21 -2.52 -0.60
C VAL A 129 6.48 -1.01 -0.70
N GLU A 130 7.68 -0.62 -1.10
CA GLU A 130 8.14 0.74 -1.33
C GLU A 130 8.45 1.01 -2.81
N ASP A 131 8.51 -0.05 -3.62
CA ASP A 131 8.90 -0.03 -5.03
C ASP A 131 7.73 0.38 -5.94
N ASN A 132 7.89 1.44 -6.72
CA ASN A 132 6.91 1.87 -7.72
C ASN A 132 6.89 1.02 -9.01
N CYS A 133 7.78 0.04 -9.14
CA CYS A 133 7.85 -0.92 -10.22
C CYS A 133 8.32 -2.32 -9.77
N ILE A 134 7.52 -3.01 -8.95
CA ILE A 134 7.83 -4.33 -8.30
C ILE A 134 8.53 -5.38 -9.19
N ALA A 135 8.26 -5.37 -10.50
CA ALA A 135 8.78 -6.37 -11.43
C ALA A 135 9.93 -5.85 -12.34
N VAL A 136 10.32 -4.58 -12.23
CA VAL A 136 11.18 -3.89 -13.19
C VAL A 136 12.16 -2.96 -12.47
N ALA A 137 13.41 -3.41 -12.36
CA ALA A 137 14.43 -2.72 -11.59
C ALA A 137 14.60 -1.26 -12.02
N ASN A 138 14.34 -0.34 -11.09
CA ASN A 138 14.44 1.11 -11.28
C ASN A 138 14.83 1.78 -9.96
N ALA A 139 16.08 1.57 -9.53
CA ALA A 139 16.59 2.04 -8.24
C ALA A 139 16.52 3.57 -8.01
N ASP A 140 16.27 4.37 -9.06
CA ASP A 140 16.03 5.81 -8.96
C ASP A 140 14.57 6.19 -8.68
N GLN A 141 13.66 5.21 -8.79
CA GLN A 141 12.22 5.29 -8.51
C GLN A 141 11.57 6.48 -9.24
N LEU A 142 12.03 6.78 -10.46
CA LEU A 142 11.52 7.90 -11.23
C LEU A 142 10.04 7.68 -11.59
N ASP A 143 9.21 8.65 -11.21
CA ASP A 143 7.77 8.74 -11.50
C ASP A 143 7.49 10.20 -11.87
N THR A 144 7.23 10.47 -13.15
CA THR A 144 7.18 11.82 -13.70
C THR A 144 5.78 12.43 -13.68
N ASP A 145 4.74 11.61 -13.78
CA ASP A 145 3.35 12.04 -13.76
C ASP A 145 2.67 11.88 -12.38
N LEU A 146 3.38 11.31 -11.41
CA LEU A 146 3.05 11.23 -9.99
C LEU A 146 1.81 10.37 -9.71
N ASP A 147 1.65 9.29 -10.47
CA ASP A 147 0.56 8.35 -10.30
C ASP A 147 0.91 7.14 -9.42
N PHE A 148 2.15 7.13 -8.91
CA PHE A 148 2.77 6.12 -8.08
C PHE A 148 3.24 4.87 -8.81
N ILE A 149 3.16 4.81 -10.14
CA ILE A 149 3.78 3.79 -10.98
C ILE A 149 5.05 4.40 -11.59
N GLY A 150 6.18 3.70 -11.51
CA GLY A 150 7.44 4.23 -12.02
C GLY A 150 7.46 4.26 -13.56
N ASN A 151 8.16 5.24 -14.13
CA ASN A 151 8.31 5.38 -15.59
C ASN A 151 8.79 4.07 -16.26
N ALA A 152 9.63 3.30 -15.57
CA ALA A 152 10.20 2.04 -16.07
C ALA A 152 9.16 0.94 -16.33
N CYS A 153 8.00 1.03 -15.67
CA CYS A 153 6.92 0.06 -15.77
C CYS A 153 5.58 0.70 -16.12
N ASP A 154 5.54 1.98 -16.48
CA ASP A 154 4.31 2.69 -16.85
C ASP A 154 4.23 3.05 -18.36
N PRO A 155 3.57 2.19 -19.16
CA PRO A 155 3.20 2.50 -20.54
C PRO A 155 1.81 3.15 -20.70
N ASP A 156 1.11 3.51 -19.62
CA ASP A 156 -0.21 4.20 -19.63
C ASP A 156 -0.05 5.70 -19.39
N PHE A 157 0.52 6.40 -20.37
CA PHE A 157 0.86 7.84 -20.28
C PHE A 157 -0.33 8.80 -20.15
N ASN A 158 -1.56 8.28 -20.12
CA ASN A 158 -2.76 9.07 -19.86
C ASN A 158 -3.52 8.61 -18.60
N ASN A 159 -2.96 7.64 -17.87
CA ASN A 159 -3.36 7.16 -16.55
C ASN A 159 -4.85 6.78 -16.49
N ASN A 160 -5.33 6.10 -17.53
CA ASN A 160 -6.72 5.65 -17.61
C ASN A 160 -6.92 4.19 -17.15
N GLY A 161 -5.83 3.54 -16.75
CA GLY A 161 -5.74 2.17 -16.25
C GLY A 161 -5.53 1.10 -17.33
N ILE A 162 -5.40 1.48 -18.61
CA ILE A 162 -5.22 0.55 -19.73
C ILE A 162 -4.33 1.13 -20.83
N VAL A 163 -3.34 0.34 -21.22
CA VAL A 163 -2.44 0.70 -22.32
C VAL A 163 -3.14 0.51 -23.65
N ASP A 164 -3.40 1.59 -24.37
CA ASP A 164 -4.15 1.55 -25.62
C ASP A 164 -3.60 2.45 -26.73
N THR A 165 -4.45 2.79 -27.71
CA THR A 165 -4.06 3.63 -28.84
C THR A 165 -3.73 5.07 -28.45
N ALA A 166 -4.25 5.58 -27.34
CA ALA A 166 -3.94 6.91 -26.82
C ALA A 166 -2.46 6.96 -26.39
N ASP A 167 -1.97 5.92 -25.72
CA ASP A 167 -0.58 5.81 -25.28
C ASP A 167 0.37 5.66 -26.47
N PHE A 168 -0.07 4.95 -27.52
CA PHE A 168 0.68 4.89 -28.77
C PHE A 168 0.87 6.28 -29.39
N LEU A 169 -0.14 7.16 -29.27
CA LEU A 169 -0.03 8.53 -29.78
C LEU A 169 0.96 9.36 -28.95
N ALA A 170 1.13 9.07 -27.66
CA ALA A 170 2.12 9.72 -26.80
C ALA A 170 3.56 9.38 -27.26
N ILE A 171 3.88 8.09 -27.46
CA ILE A 171 5.20 7.68 -28.00
C ILE A 171 5.46 8.30 -29.36
N ARG A 172 4.45 8.29 -30.24
CA ARG A 172 4.59 8.90 -31.57
C ARG A 172 4.86 10.40 -31.50
N ALA A 173 4.27 11.10 -30.54
CA ALA A 173 4.51 12.52 -30.32
C ALA A 173 5.90 12.80 -29.74
N ALA A 174 6.41 11.90 -28.91
CA ALA A 174 7.70 12.01 -28.24
C ALA A 174 8.88 11.38 -29.02
N PHE A 175 8.66 10.74 -30.17
CA PHE A 175 9.73 10.06 -30.89
C PHE A 175 10.94 10.96 -31.21
N GLY A 176 12.12 10.56 -30.72
CA GLY A 176 13.38 11.28 -30.83
C GLY A 176 13.58 12.41 -29.82
N THR A 177 12.69 12.57 -28.85
CA THR A 177 12.88 13.46 -27.69
C THR A 177 13.57 12.71 -26.55
N ASN A 178 13.87 13.45 -25.49
CA ASN A 178 14.37 12.96 -24.21
C ASN A 178 13.30 13.14 -23.11
N ASP A 179 12.04 12.89 -23.47
CA ASP A 179 10.93 12.98 -22.53
C ASP A 179 10.99 11.80 -21.55
N PRO A 180 11.35 12.01 -20.27
CA PRO A 180 11.52 10.91 -19.33
C PRO A 180 10.23 10.13 -19.10
N ASN A 181 9.06 10.76 -19.23
CA ASN A 181 7.77 10.10 -19.00
C ASN A 181 7.48 9.02 -20.05
N VAL A 182 8.06 9.13 -21.24
CA VAL A 182 7.78 8.24 -22.38
C VAL A 182 8.98 7.34 -22.69
N ASP A 183 10.14 7.65 -22.10
CA ASP A 183 11.39 6.90 -22.16
C ASP A 183 11.39 5.75 -21.15
N ILE A 184 10.68 4.67 -21.46
CA ILE A 184 10.43 3.55 -20.54
C ILE A 184 11.74 2.81 -20.18
N ASP A 185 12.68 2.67 -21.11
CA ASP A 185 13.95 1.96 -20.83
C ASP A 185 15.04 2.86 -20.20
N GLY A 186 14.76 4.17 -20.11
CA GLY A 186 15.59 5.15 -19.42
C GLY A 186 16.92 5.42 -20.11
N ASP A 187 17.06 5.12 -21.41
CA ASP A 187 18.29 5.31 -22.15
C ASP A 187 18.55 6.78 -22.55
N GLY A 188 17.57 7.65 -22.30
CA GLY A 188 17.60 9.10 -22.54
C GLY A 188 17.00 9.52 -23.87
N VAL A 189 16.44 8.60 -24.66
CA VAL A 189 15.81 8.91 -25.94
C VAL A 189 14.62 8.01 -26.27
N VAL A 190 13.49 8.61 -26.66
CA VAL A 190 12.33 7.84 -27.13
C VAL A 190 12.58 7.34 -28.56
N THR A 191 12.65 6.02 -28.73
CA THR A 191 12.93 5.33 -29.98
C THR A 191 11.86 4.28 -30.34
N LEU A 192 12.25 3.32 -31.21
CA LEU A 192 11.41 2.18 -31.55
C LEU A 192 11.38 1.13 -30.43
N ALA A 193 12.28 1.19 -29.45
CA ALA A 193 12.27 0.30 -28.30
C ALA A 193 10.99 0.47 -27.46
N GLU A 194 10.56 1.72 -27.24
CA GLU A 194 9.37 2.07 -26.45
C GLU A 194 8.10 1.58 -27.17
N PHE A 195 8.10 1.63 -28.51
CA PHE A 195 7.02 1.05 -29.32
C PHE A 195 6.94 -0.48 -29.18
N VAL A 196 8.06 -1.16 -28.97
CA VAL A 196 8.06 -2.61 -28.72
C VAL A 196 7.43 -2.91 -27.37
N VAL A 197 7.79 -2.14 -26.33
CA VAL A 197 7.20 -2.27 -24.99
C VAL A 197 5.68 -2.04 -25.04
N LEU A 198 5.24 -0.93 -25.60
CA LEU A 198 3.81 -0.63 -25.70
C LEU A 198 3.04 -1.71 -26.46
N ARG A 199 3.62 -2.24 -27.54
CA ARG A 199 2.99 -3.32 -28.31
C ARG A 199 2.81 -4.59 -27.47
N SER A 200 3.77 -4.95 -26.62
CA SER A 200 3.60 -6.07 -25.68
C SER A 200 2.56 -5.80 -24.59
N CYS A 201 2.33 -4.52 -24.26
CA CYS A 201 1.43 -4.09 -23.20
C CYS A 201 0.00 -3.79 -23.66
N PHE A 202 -0.29 -3.79 -24.96
CA PHE A 202 -1.58 -3.32 -25.46
C PHE A 202 -2.77 -4.09 -24.88
N GLY A 203 -3.68 -3.38 -24.21
CA GLY A 203 -4.85 -3.91 -23.53
C GLY A 203 -4.61 -4.41 -22.10
N LEU A 204 -3.39 -4.27 -21.58
CA LEU A 204 -3.02 -4.57 -20.19
C LEU A 204 -3.04 -3.31 -19.34
N SER A 205 -3.07 -3.49 -18.02
CA SER A 205 -2.84 -2.41 -17.07
C SER A 205 -1.35 -2.05 -17.01
N PRO A 206 -1.00 -0.80 -16.64
CA PRO A 206 0.40 -0.43 -16.36
C PRO A 206 0.99 -1.28 -15.25
N GLY A 207 2.31 -1.24 -15.07
CA GLY A 207 3.05 -2.08 -14.14
C GLY A 207 2.55 -2.03 -12.70
N GLN A 208 2.93 -3.05 -11.93
CA GLN A 208 2.56 -3.11 -10.51
C GLN A 208 3.46 -2.17 -9.69
N SER A 209 2.81 -1.40 -8.81
CA SER A 209 3.47 -0.57 -7.80
C SER A 209 3.08 -1.04 -6.40
N GLY A 210 4.08 -1.14 -5.51
CA GLY A 210 3.93 -1.40 -4.09
C GLY A 210 3.25 -0.28 -3.32
N LEU A 211 3.16 0.89 -3.95
CA LEU A 211 2.51 2.09 -3.42
C LEU A 211 1.00 2.10 -3.70
N LEU A 212 0.49 1.19 -4.54
CA LEU A 212 -0.90 1.08 -4.95
C LEU A 212 -1.55 -0.24 -4.53
N LEU A 213 -2.89 -0.27 -4.53
CA LEU A 213 -3.65 -1.51 -4.24
C LEU A 213 -3.51 -2.49 -5.40
N PHE A 214 -3.02 -3.69 -5.08
CA PHE A 214 -2.91 -4.80 -6.03
C PHE A 214 -4.30 -5.34 -6.42
N ASN A 215 -4.58 -5.38 -7.73
CA ASN A 215 -5.72 -6.07 -8.30
C ASN A 215 -5.27 -7.45 -8.84
N PRO A 216 -5.49 -8.55 -8.11
CA PRO A 216 -5.03 -9.88 -8.52
C PRO A 216 -5.66 -10.40 -9.82
N ASP A 217 -6.75 -9.79 -10.27
CA ASP A 217 -7.46 -10.18 -11.49
C ASP A 217 -7.01 -9.37 -12.73
N ALA A 218 -6.16 -8.36 -12.56
CA ALA A 218 -5.64 -7.56 -13.67
C ALA A 218 -4.47 -8.26 -14.37
N GLY A 219 -4.42 -8.14 -15.70
CA GLY A 219 -3.22 -8.44 -16.48
C GLY A 219 -2.31 -7.22 -16.47
N TYR A 220 -1.21 -7.30 -15.72
CA TYR A 220 -0.21 -6.24 -15.64
C TYR A 220 0.83 -6.37 -16.74
N CYS A 221 1.24 -5.25 -17.32
CA CYS A 221 2.40 -5.24 -18.21
C CYS A 221 3.70 -5.00 -17.44
N TRP A 222 4.77 -5.67 -17.87
CA TRP A 222 6.14 -5.27 -17.56
C TRP A 222 7.03 -5.50 -18.80
N PRO A 223 8.08 -4.69 -19.02
CA PRO A 223 9.05 -4.92 -20.08
C PRO A 223 9.59 -6.36 -20.04
N GLY A 224 9.39 -7.13 -21.12
CA GLY A 224 9.80 -8.53 -21.20
C GLY A 224 8.72 -9.57 -20.83
N ALA A 225 7.49 -9.14 -20.50
CA ALA A 225 6.36 -10.05 -20.38
C ALA A 225 6.08 -10.77 -21.72
N PRO A 226 5.77 -12.08 -21.71
CA PRO A 226 5.39 -12.80 -22.92
C PRO A 226 4.10 -12.20 -23.51
N SER A 227 4.11 -11.94 -24.82
CA SER A 227 2.90 -11.48 -25.52
C SER A 227 1.78 -12.51 -25.38
N PRO A 228 0.52 -12.09 -25.18
CA PRO A 228 -0.64 -13.00 -25.18
C PRO A 228 -0.85 -13.70 -26.53
#